data_AF-A0A6V7XZ35-F1
#
_entry.id   AF-A0A6V7XZ35-F1
#
_cell.length_a   1.000
_cell.length_b   1.000
_cell.length_c   1.000
_cell.angle_alpha   90.00
_cell.angle_beta   90.00
_cell.angle_gamma   90.00
#
_symmetry.space_group_name_H-M   'P 1'
#
loop_
_entity.id
_entity.type
_entity.pdbx_description
1 polymer ?
#
loop_
_entity_poly.entity_id
_entity_poly.type
_entity_poly.pdbx_seq_one_letter_code
_entity_poly.pdbx_strand_id
1 'polypeptide(L)'
;MNVTTSTTIDTGSEIVVASPLYLAYDTDADFRLSISLTACVYALLATFGIIFNTCVCITTVKYRKYYTTLRSNTSILLAVESLLEIMHQSGHIIFFVKFLIFGTKFITAKITSFMMFIPTFGVGGAVCTLFSLSADRLLAIAIPIKYTHFHQSKYIMKHLIFILIYIVHYTFEMVYSAISQPNLMVSGGLSDLRSAPPGAKELNQYLNLAVALGSVFNYLVVGILIKLKTGSLFDNFVKYVLYQKYFLIVYK
;
A
#
# COMPACT_ATOMS: atom_id res chain seq x y z
N MET A 1 -25.68 -4.25 10.67
CA MET A 1 -26.36 -5.51 10.30
C MET A 1 -25.38 -6.65 10.58
N ASN A 2 -25.54 -7.38 11.68
CA ASN A 2 -24.65 -8.49 12.04
C ASN A 2 -25.06 -9.72 11.25
N VAL A 3 -24.47 -9.93 10.07
CA VAL A 3 -24.61 -11.15 9.28
C VAL A 3 -23.37 -12.00 9.54
N THR A 4 -23.38 -12.76 10.64
CA THR A 4 -22.25 -13.60 11.07
C THR A 4 -22.44 -15.09 10.78
N THR A 5 -23.52 -15.48 10.13
CA THR A 5 -23.79 -16.90 9.81
C THR A 5 -23.39 -17.21 8.38
N SER A 6 -22.18 -17.75 8.20
CA SER A 6 -21.79 -18.44 6.97
C SER A 6 -22.71 -19.64 6.75
N THR A 7 -23.25 -19.79 5.54
CA THR A 7 -24.17 -20.90 5.21
C THR A 7 -23.43 -21.91 4.33
N THR A 8 -23.49 -23.19 4.68
CA THR A 8 -22.98 -24.27 3.83
C THR A 8 -23.99 -24.57 2.73
N ILE A 9 -23.57 -24.43 1.47
CA ILE A 9 -24.35 -24.79 0.29
C ILE A 9 -23.76 -26.08 -0.27
N ASP A 10 -24.59 -27.12 -0.37
CA ASP A 10 -24.21 -28.36 -1.05
C ASP A 10 -24.47 -28.22 -2.55
N THR A 11 -23.41 -28.14 -3.34
CA THR A 11 -23.52 -28.01 -4.81
C THR A 11 -23.45 -29.36 -5.53
N GLY A 12 -23.56 -30.48 -4.81
CA GLY A 12 -23.52 -31.84 -5.39
C GLY A 12 -22.13 -32.35 -5.78
N SER A 13 -21.09 -31.52 -5.62
CA SER A 13 -19.69 -31.89 -5.87
C SER A 13 -18.72 -31.47 -4.75
N GLU A 14 -19.02 -30.41 -3.98
CA GLU A 14 -18.29 -29.97 -2.80
C GLU A 14 -19.23 -29.22 -1.82
N ILE A 15 -18.92 -29.26 -0.52
CA ILE A 15 -19.58 -28.41 0.48
C ILE A 15 -18.93 -27.03 0.41
N VAL A 16 -19.68 -26.03 -0.05
CA VAL A 16 -19.20 -24.66 -0.21
C VAL A 16 -19.65 -23.81 0.97
N VAL A 17 -18.72 -23.14 1.65
CA VAL A 17 -19.05 -22.16 2.69
C VAL A 17 -19.26 -20.79 2.03
N ALA A 18 -20.51 -20.36 1.93
CA ALA A 18 -20.89 -19.07 1.38
C ALA A 18 -20.64 -17.95 2.40
N SER A 19 -19.82 -16.96 2.01
CA SER A 19 -19.65 -15.74 2.78
C SER A 19 -20.91 -14.86 2.70
N PRO A 20 -21.17 -13.97 3.68
CA PRO A 20 -22.26 -12.99 3.57
C PRO A 20 -22.21 -12.17 2.28
N LEU A 21 -21.00 -11.89 1.79
CA LEU A 21 -20.77 -11.21 0.51
C LEU A 21 -21.20 -12.07 -0.69
N TYR A 22 -21.01 -13.38 -0.61
CA TYR A 22 -21.50 -14.34 -1.61
C TYR A 22 -23.02 -14.29 -1.73
N LEU A 23 -23.71 -14.34 -0.59
CA LEU A 23 -25.18 -14.32 -0.55
C LEU A 23 -25.77 -13.00 -1.06
N ALA A 24 -25.17 -11.86 -0.67
CA ALA A 24 -25.59 -10.55 -1.15
C ALA A 24 -25.43 -10.40 -2.68
N TYR A 25 -24.37 -10.96 -3.23
CA TYR A 25 -24.11 -10.92 -4.67
C TYR A 25 -25.09 -11.73 -5.51
N ASP A 26 -25.46 -12.91 -5.04
CA ASP A 26 -26.35 -13.80 -5.78
C ASP A 26 -27.78 -13.23 -5.83
N THR A 27 -28.21 -12.63 -4.73
CA THR A 27 -29.59 -12.17 -4.54
C THR A 27 -29.88 -10.77 -5.08
N ASP A 28 -28.90 -9.86 -5.11
CA ASP A 28 -29.12 -8.45 -5.42
C ASP A 28 -28.45 -8.00 -6.73
N ALA A 29 -29.26 -7.62 -7.73
CA ALA A 29 -28.78 -7.15 -9.03
C ALA A 29 -28.06 -5.80 -8.97
N ASP A 30 -28.51 -4.89 -8.10
CA ASP A 30 -27.90 -3.58 -7.93
C ASP A 30 -26.53 -3.71 -7.26
N PHE A 31 -26.41 -4.64 -6.31
CA PHE A 31 -25.13 -4.98 -5.69
C PHE A 31 -24.12 -5.51 -6.71
N ARG A 32 -24.56 -6.36 -7.66
CA ARG A 32 -23.69 -6.84 -8.75
C ARG A 32 -23.21 -5.71 -9.67
N LEU A 33 -24.11 -4.79 -10.01
CA LEU A 33 -23.76 -3.63 -10.84
C LEU A 33 -22.74 -2.75 -10.10
N SER A 34 -22.94 -2.52 -8.80
CA SER A 34 -22.04 -1.73 -7.96
C SER A 34 -20.61 -2.31 -7.92
N ILE A 35 -20.48 -3.64 -7.75
CA ILE A 35 -19.16 -4.29 -7.76
C ILE A 35 -18.51 -4.22 -9.14
N SER A 36 -19.29 -4.45 -10.21
CA SER A 36 -18.81 -4.34 -11.59
C SER A 36 -18.25 -2.94 -11.88
N LEU A 37 -19.01 -1.91 -11.51
CA LEU A 37 -18.63 -0.51 -11.69
C LEU A 37 -17.38 -0.18 -10.88
N THR A 38 -17.32 -0.63 -9.63
CA THR A 38 -16.16 -0.46 -8.75
C THR A 38 -14.91 -1.10 -9.35
N ALA A 39 -15.02 -2.31 -9.91
CA ALA A 39 -13.92 -3.00 -10.59
C ALA A 39 -13.41 -2.19 -11.79
N CYS A 40 -14.30 -1.65 -12.63
CA CYS A 40 -13.94 -0.80 -13.76
C CYS A 40 -13.19 0.45 -13.33
N VAL A 41 -13.71 1.17 -12.32
CA VAL A 41 -13.10 2.40 -11.81
C VAL A 41 -11.71 2.12 -11.24
N TYR A 42 -11.56 1.08 -10.41
CA TYR A 42 -10.26 0.73 -9.86
C TYR A 42 -9.26 0.25 -10.92
N ALA A 43 -9.70 -0.48 -11.95
CA ALA A 43 -8.81 -0.87 -13.04
C ALA A 43 -8.31 0.32 -13.86
N LEU A 44 -9.18 1.29 -14.11
CA LEU A 44 -8.81 2.53 -14.80
C LEU A 44 -7.78 3.32 -13.98
N LEU A 45 -8.07 3.54 -12.69
CA LEU A 45 -7.15 4.24 -11.78
C LEU A 45 -5.81 3.50 -11.62
N ALA A 46 -5.86 2.18 -11.48
CA ALA A 46 -4.68 1.33 -11.41
C ALA A 46 -3.83 1.43 -12.68
N THR A 47 -4.44 1.53 -13.87
CA THR A 47 -3.70 1.70 -15.13
C THR A 47 -2.89 3.00 -15.11
N PHE A 48 -3.52 4.12 -14.75
CA PHE A 48 -2.82 5.40 -14.63
C PHE A 48 -1.75 5.37 -13.55
N GLY A 49 -2.06 4.81 -12.38
CA GLY A 49 -1.13 4.70 -11.29
C GLY A 49 0.10 3.85 -11.66
N ILE A 50 -0.07 2.72 -12.34
CA ILE A 50 1.04 1.88 -12.81
C ILE A 50 1.93 2.67 -13.76
N ILE A 51 1.35 3.40 -14.72
CA ILE A 51 2.11 4.21 -15.67
C ILE A 51 2.93 5.29 -14.93
N PHE A 52 2.30 6.10 -14.08
CA PHE A 52 3.00 7.20 -13.40
C PHE A 52 4.04 6.71 -12.40
N ASN A 53 3.73 5.66 -11.62
CA ASN A 53 4.70 5.07 -10.70
C ASN A 53 5.88 4.43 -11.44
N THR A 54 5.63 3.84 -12.62
CA THR A 54 6.71 3.32 -13.47
C THR A 54 7.61 4.46 -13.97
N CYS A 55 7.04 5.60 -14.35
CA CYS A 55 7.81 6.79 -14.72
C CYS A 55 8.70 7.27 -13.56
N VAL A 56 8.21 7.27 -12.31
CA VAL A 56 9.02 7.62 -11.13
C VAL A 56 10.18 6.66 -10.96
N CYS A 57 9.91 5.34 -10.97
CA CYS A 57 10.93 4.30 -10.86
C CYS A 57 12.02 4.43 -11.93
N ILE A 58 11.61 4.54 -13.21
CA ILE A 58 12.55 4.69 -14.34
C ILE A 58 13.35 5.98 -14.18
N THR A 59 12.69 7.10 -13.84
CA THR A 59 13.35 8.39 -13.71
C THR A 59 14.40 8.35 -12.60
N THR A 60 14.04 7.82 -11.44
CA THR A 60 14.97 7.68 -10.32
C THR A 60 16.14 6.76 -10.69
N VAL A 61 15.91 5.58 -11.28
CA VAL A 61 17.03 4.65 -11.59
C VAL A 61 17.93 5.21 -12.70
N LYS A 62 17.35 5.65 -13.82
CA LYS A 62 18.11 6.09 -15.01
C LYS A 62 18.85 7.39 -14.76
N TYR A 63 18.22 8.35 -14.09
CA TYR A 63 18.75 9.71 -13.98
C TYR A 63 19.47 10.00 -12.66
N ARG A 64 19.47 9.08 -11.69
CA ARG A 64 20.19 9.24 -10.40
C ARG A 64 21.70 9.46 -10.54
N LYS A 65 22.33 8.96 -11.60
CA LYS A 65 23.74 9.27 -11.86
C LYS A 65 23.96 10.73 -12.26
N TYR A 66 22.97 11.38 -12.87
CA TYR A 66 23.14 12.73 -13.42
C TYR A 66 22.65 13.82 -12.46
N TYR A 67 21.56 13.58 -11.72
CA TYR A 67 20.98 14.60 -10.83
C TYR A 67 21.20 14.27 -9.36
N THR A 68 21.74 15.24 -8.61
CA THR A 68 22.00 15.11 -7.17
C THR A 68 20.73 14.99 -6.34
N THR A 69 19.62 15.59 -6.77
CA THR A 69 18.30 15.49 -6.14
C THR A 69 17.77 14.06 -6.09
N LEU A 70 17.98 13.29 -7.17
CA LEU A 70 17.60 11.87 -7.28
C LEU A 70 18.52 10.92 -6.51
N ARG A 71 19.64 11.42 -5.96
CA ARG A 71 20.52 10.67 -5.06
C ARG A 71 20.10 10.79 -3.60
N SER A 72 19.09 11.60 -3.27
CA SER A 72 18.61 11.76 -1.90
C SER A 72 17.98 10.48 -1.34
N ASN A 73 17.99 10.33 -0.02
CA ASN A 73 17.31 9.20 0.65
C ASN A 73 15.82 9.18 0.33
N THR A 74 15.19 10.36 0.33
CA THR A 74 13.79 10.56 -0.02
C THR A 74 13.48 10.07 -1.43
N SER A 75 14.33 10.39 -2.43
CA SER A 75 14.11 9.91 -3.81
C SER A 75 14.20 8.39 -3.92
N ILE A 76 15.06 7.73 -3.13
CA ILE A 76 15.16 6.27 -3.11
C ILE A 76 13.89 5.67 -2.50
N LEU A 77 13.44 6.22 -1.37
CA LEU A 77 12.22 5.76 -0.70
C LEU A 77 10.97 6.01 -1.56
N LEU A 78 10.92 7.09 -2.34
CA LEU A 78 9.86 7.34 -3.32
C LEU A 78 9.87 6.30 -4.44
N ALA A 79 11.03 5.94 -4.99
CA ALA A 79 11.08 4.89 -6.01
C ALA A 79 10.67 3.51 -5.45
N VAL A 80 11.00 3.22 -4.18
CA VAL A 80 10.55 2.00 -3.50
C VAL A 80 9.04 2.02 -3.29
N GLU A 81 8.48 3.14 -2.84
CA GLU A 81 7.03 3.33 -2.71
C GLU A 81 6.32 3.11 -4.06
N SER A 82 6.84 3.71 -5.13
CA SER A 82 6.22 3.62 -6.45
C SER A 82 6.27 2.19 -7.00
N LEU A 83 7.36 1.46 -6.74
CA LEU A 83 7.43 0.03 -7.07
C LEU A 83 6.37 -0.79 -6.32
N LEU A 84 6.16 -0.51 -5.03
CA LEU A 84 5.18 -1.19 -4.20
C LEU A 84 3.74 -0.84 -4.59
N GLU A 85 3.48 0.40 -5.02
CA GLU A 85 2.20 0.80 -5.62
C GLU A 85 1.92 0.09 -6.95
N ILE A 86 2.94 -0.12 -7.82
CA ILE A 86 2.77 -0.93 -9.04
C ILE A 86 2.33 -2.35 -8.68
N MET A 87 3.00 -2.97 -7.70
CA MET A 87 2.64 -4.30 -7.21
C MET A 87 1.20 -4.31 -6.66
N HIS A 88 0.83 -3.36 -5.81
CA HIS A 88 -0.50 -3.20 -5.24
C HIS A 88 -1.58 -3.09 -6.33
N GLN A 89 -1.39 -2.15 -7.27
CA GLN A 89 -2.37 -1.82 -8.30
C GLN A 89 -2.56 -2.94 -9.32
N SER A 90 -1.56 -3.82 -9.51
CA SER A 90 -1.74 -5.05 -10.29
C SER A 90 -2.89 -5.93 -9.76
N GLY A 91 -3.20 -5.87 -8.46
CA GLY A 91 -4.33 -6.59 -7.86
C GLY A 91 -5.69 -6.10 -8.35
N HIS A 92 -5.84 -4.80 -8.62
CA HIS A 92 -7.07 -4.26 -9.21
C HIS A 92 -7.28 -4.72 -10.64
N ILE A 93 -6.19 -4.85 -11.42
CA ILE A 93 -6.24 -5.40 -12.77
C ILE A 93 -6.63 -6.88 -12.76
N ILE A 94 -6.02 -7.67 -11.86
CA ILE A 94 -6.37 -9.09 -11.65
C ILE A 94 -7.85 -9.22 -11.30
N PHE A 95 -8.34 -8.41 -10.35
CA PHE A 95 -9.74 -8.41 -9.93
C PHE A 95 -10.68 -8.09 -11.09
N PHE A 96 -10.37 -7.05 -11.87
CA PHE A 96 -11.15 -6.66 -13.05
C PHE A 96 -11.22 -7.75 -14.12
N VAL A 97 -10.08 -8.31 -14.52
CA VAL A 97 -10.01 -9.37 -15.54
C VAL A 97 -10.80 -10.59 -15.10
N LYS A 98 -10.62 -11.02 -13.85
CA LYS A 98 -11.37 -12.13 -13.27
C LYS A 98 -12.87 -11.91 -13.35
N PHE A 99 -13.32 -10.74 -12.88
CA PHE A 99 -14.72 -10.47 -12.66
C PHE A 99 -15.48 -10.19 -13.96
N LEU A 100 -14.91 -9.43 -14.89
CA LEU A 100 -15.60 -9.01 -16.12
C LEU A 100 -15.29 -9.89 -17.34
N ILE A 101 -14.07 -10.42 -17.46
CA ILE A 101 -13.68 -11.21 -18.64
C ILE A 101 -14.04 -12.68 -18.45
N PHE A 102 -13.64 -13.26 -17.31
CA PHE A 102 -13.91 -14.68 -17.04
C PHE A 102 -15.28 -14.94 -16.42
N GLY A 103 -15.98 -13.91 -15.94
CA GLY A 103 -17.27 -14.05 -15.25
C GLY A 103 -17.18 -14.88 -13.96
N THR A 104 -15.96 -15.14 -13.45
CA THR A 104 -15.75 -15.95 -12.24
C THR A 104 -15.98 -15.08 -11.01
N LYS A 105 -17.18 -15.17 -10.47
CA LYS A 105 -17.65 -14.30 -9.38
C LYS A 105 -16.97 -14.62 -8.05
N PHE A 106 -16.86 -15.91 -7.75
CA PHE A 106 -16.28 -16.41 -6.51
C PHE A 106 -15.21 -17.45 -6.79
N ILE A 107 -14.14 -17.37 -6.02
CA ILE A 107 -13.06 -18.35 -6.04
C ILE A 107 -12.70 -18.67 -4.59
N THR A 108 -12.06 -19.81 -4.40
CA THR A 108 -11.61 -20.22 -3.09
C THR A 108 -10.54 -19.26 -2.55
N ALA A 109 -10.51 -19.10 -1.22
CA ALA A 109 -9.52 -18.28 -0.54
C ALA A 109 -8.09 -18.72 -0.88
N LYS A 110 -7.86 -20.03 -1.07
CA LYS A 110 -6.56 -20.58 -1.50
C LYS A 110 -6.10 -20.00 -2.85
N ILE A 111 -6.96 -20.04 -3.87
CA ILE A 111 -6.63 -19.52 -5.22
C ILE A 111 -6.45 -18.00 -5.15
N THR A 112 -7.35 -17.31 -4.43
CA THR A 112 -7.25 -15.85 -4.27
C THR A 112 -5.94 -15.45 -3.61
N SER A 113 -5.53 -16.13 -2.54
CA SER A 113 -4.29 -15.83 -1.83
C SER A 113 -3.07 -16.02 -2.73
N PHE A 114 -3.09 -17.01 -3.62
CA PHE A 114 -2.02 -17.19 -4.60
C PHE A 114 -1.99 -16.02 -5.61
N MET A 115 -3.14 -15.67 -6.18
CA MET A 115 -3.24 -14.58 -7.17
C MET A 115 -2.91 -13.20 -6.57
N MET A 116 -3.33 -12.97 -5.33
CA MET A 116 -3.19 -11.69 -4.63
C MET A 116 -1.89 -11.57 -3.83
N PHE A 117 -1.01 -12.58 -3.83
CA PHE A 117 0.22 -12.55 -3.03
C PHE A 117 1.09 -11.31 -3.32
N ILE A 118 1.37 -11.04 -4.60
CA ILE A 118 2.16 -9.88 -5.04
C ILE A 118 1.42 -8.55 -4.74
N PRO A 119 0.13 -8.39 -5.07
CA PRO A 119 -0.64 -7.22 -4.67
C PRO A 119 -0.65 -6.93 -3.16
N THR A 120 -0.78 -7.98 -2.34
CA THR A 120 -0.75 -7.89 -0.87
C THR A 120 0.60 -7.41 -0.37
N PHE A 121 1.68 -7.96 -0.95
CA PHE A 121 3.03 -7.51 -0.68
C PHE A 121 3.18 -6.02 -1.01
N GLY A 122 2.67 -5.60 -2.17
CA GLY A 122 2.69 -4.22 -2.64
C GLY A 122 1.97 -3.27 -1.68
N VAL A 123 0.71 -3.55 -1.31
CA VAL A 123 -0.07 -2.63 -0.47
C VAL A 123 0.49 -2.51 0.94
N GLY A 124 0.91 -3.62 1.56
CA GLY A 124 1.53 -3.59 2.88
C GLY A 124 2.81 -2.78 2.86
N GLY A 125 3.59 -2.92 1.79
CA GLY A 125 4.81 -2.15 1.59
C GLY A 125 4.55 -0.67 1.35
N ALA A 126 3.60 -0.32 0.49
CA ALA A 126 3.27 1.07 0.17
C ALA A 126 2.84 1.84 1.42
N VAL A 127 1.94 1.27 2.22
CA VAL A 127 1.48 1.86 3.49
C VAL A 127 2.65 2.11 4.46
N CYS A 128 3.52 1.12 4.66
CA CYS A 128 4.66 1.25 5.56
C CYS A 128 5.73 2.22 5.01
N THR A 129 5.88 2.28 3.68
CA THR A 129 6.84 3.19 3.04
C THR A 129 6.40 4.64 3.16
N LEU A 130 5.10 4.94 3.15
CA LEU A 130 4.58 6.28 3.45
C LEU A 130 4.98 6.78 4.84
N PHE A 131 4.92 5.89 5.84
CA PHE A 131 5.43 6.21 7.17
C PHE A 131 6.95 6.44 7.15
N SER A 132 7.71 5.57 6.49
CA SER A 132 9.16 5.75 6.34
C SER A 132 9.53 7.07 5.64
N LEU A 133 8.80 7.47 4.60
CA LEU A 133 8.97 8.75 3.90
C LEU A 133 8.68 9.94 4.82
N SER A 134 7.59 9.88 5.59
CA SER A 134 7.23 10.95 6.53
C SER A 134 8.27 11.09 7.65
N ALA A 135 8.81 9.96 8.15
CA ALA A 135 9.86 9.94 9.16
C ALA A 135 11.19 10.46 8.60
N ASP A 136 11.57 10.08 7.38
CA ASP A 136 12.76 10.60 6.70
C ASP A 136 12.73 12.12 6.57
N ARG A 137 11.57 12.67 6.14
CA ARG A 137 11.33 14.12 6.05
C ARG A 137 11.44 14.78 7.43
N LEU A 138 10.80 14.21 8.45
CA LEU A 138 10.87 14.72 9.82
C LEU A 138 12.31 14.77 10.32
N LEU A 139 13.09 13.70 10.16
CA LEU A 139 14.50 13.66 10.57
C LEU A 139 15.35 14.69 9.82
N ALA A 140 15.12 14.84 8.52
CA ALA A 140 15.84 15.82 7.70
C ALA A 140 15.64 17.27 8.19
N ILE A 141 14.46 17.60 8.73
CA ILE A 141 14.15 18.94 9.25
C ILE A 141 14.53 19.10 10.72
N ALA A 142 14.22 18.10 11.55
CA ALA A 142 14.41 18.19 12.99
C ALA A 142 15.90 18.25 13.34
N ILE A 143 16.73 17.44 12.66
CA ILE A 143 18.15 17.28 12.98
C ILE A 143 19.05 17.36 11.72
N PRO A 144 19.04 18.49 10.99
CA PRO A 144 19.68 18.60 9.68
C PRO A 144 21.18 18.30 9.68
N ILE A 145 21.90 18.73 10.72
CA ILE A 145 23.35 18.51 10.88
C ILE A 145 23.66 17.01 11.04
N LYS A 146 22.93 16.30 11.90
CA LYS A 146 23.13 14.86 12.09
C LYS A 146 22.71 14.09 10.84
N TYR A 147 21.62 14.50 10.20
CA TYR A 147 21.11 13.87 8.98
C TYR A 147 22.13 13.88 7.84
N THR A 148 22.92 14.95 7.68
CA THR A 148 23.99 15.00 6.66
C THR A 148 25.14 14.03 6.91
N HIS A 149 25.33 13.57 8.15
CA HIS A 149 26.37 12.59 8.50
C HIS A 149 25.88 11.13 8.42
N PHE A 150 24.61 10.89 8.07
CA PHE A 150 24.12 9.52 7.93
C PHE A 150 24.71 8.85 6.69
N HIS A 151 25.28 7.66 6.89
CA HIS A 151 25.66 6.80 5.77
C HIS A 151 24.41 6.31 5.05
N GLN A 152 24.14 6.87 3.87
CA GLN A 152 22.94 6.62 3.08
C GLN A 152 22.58 5.13 2.96
N SER A 153 23.53 4.27 2.62
CA SER A 153 23.27 2.82 2.45
C SER A 153 22.72 2.19 3.74
N LYS A 154 23.39 2.42 4.88
CA LYS A 154 22.96 1.90 6.19
C LYS A 154 21.62 2.49 6.63
N TYR A 155 21.39 3.76 6.32
CA TYR A 155 20.14 4.46 6.66
C TYR A 155 18.95 3.89 5.87
N ILE A 156 19.08 3.79 4.54
CA ILE A 156 18.05 3.20 3.68
C ILE A 156 17.80 1.74 4.05
N MET A 157 18.84 0.96 4.34
CA MET A 157 18.69 -0.43 4.75
C MET A 157 17.81 -0.58 6.00
N LYS A 158 17.90 0.33 6.98
CA LYS A 158 17.02 0.31 8.16
C LYS A 158 15.55 0.53 7.79
N HIS A 159 15.26 1.47 6.90
CA HIS A 159 13.90 1.66 6.38
C HIS A 159 13.40 0.44 5.63
N LEU A 160 14.23 -0.14 4.75
CA LEU A 160 13.86 -1.33 3.98
C LEU A 160 13.60 -2.54 4.88
N ILE A 161 14.39 -2.74 5.94
CA ILE A 161 14.15 -3.80 6.93
C ILE A 161 12.82 -3.57 7.66
N PHE A 162 12.54 -2.33 8.10
CA PHE A 162 11.28 -1.99 8.75
C PHE A 162 10.07 -2.23 7.83
N ILE A 163 10.17 -1.81 6.57
CA ILE A 163 9.15 -2.05 5.53
C ILE A 163 8.98 -3.56 5.30
N LEU A 164 10.06 -4.33 5.19
CA LEU A 164 10.01 -5.77 4.97
C LEU A 164 9.34 -6.51 6.14
N ILE A 165 9.67 -6.16 7.38
CA ILE A 165 9.02 -6.75 8.58
C ILE A 165 7.50 -6.51 8.51
N TYR A 166 7.08 -5.30 8.16
CA TYR A 166 5.67 -4.97 8.01
C TYR A 166 5.00 -5.79 6.91
N ILE A 167 5.63 -5.89 5.74
CA ILE A 167 5.13 -6.67 4.61
C ILE A 167 4.99 -8.16 4.98
N VAL A 168 5.98 -8.72 5.68
CA VAL A 168 5.94 -10.13 6.12
C VAL A 168 4.77 -10.37 7.06
N HIS A 169 4.56 -9.49 8.05
CA HIS A 169 3.37 -9.59 8.91
C HIS A 169 2.08 -9.48 8.09
N TYR A 170 2.00 -8.48 7.21
CA TYR A 170 0.80 -8.21 6.40
C TYR A 170 0.45 -9.37 5.44
N THR A 171 1.45 -10.01 4.84
CA THR A 171 1.29 -11.16 3.96
C THR A 171 1.04 -12.47 4.72
N PHE A 172 1.64 -12.63 5.90
CA PHE A 172 1.41 -13.78 6.77
C PHE A 172 -0.07 -13.93 7.13
N GLU A 173 -0.74 -12.85 7.48
CA GLU A 173 -2.17 -12.85 7.82
C GLU A 173 -3.05 -13.36 6.66
N MET A 174 -2.75 -12.94 5.43
CA MET A 174 -3.43 -13.43 4.23
C MET A 174 -3.19 -14.93 4.02
N VAL A 175 -1.94 -15.39 4.16
CA VAL A 175 -1.59 -16.81 4.00
C VAL A 175 -2.23 -17.65 5.11
N TYR A 176 -2.20 -17.18 6.35
CA TYR A 176 -2.83 -17.85 7.49
C TYR A 176 -4.34 -18.00 7.28
N SER A 177 -5.01 -16.95 6.78
CA SER A 177 -6.41 -17.02 6.39
C SER A 177 -6.67 -18.08 5.32
N ALA A 178 -5.84 -18.15 4.30
CA ALA A 178 -5.99 -19.09 3.20
C ALA A 178 -5.72 -20.55 3.63
N ILE A 179 -4.85 -20.77 4.62
CA ILE A 179 -4.59 -22.09 5.20
C ILE A 179 -5.73 -22.50 6.15
N SER A 180 -6.25 -21.58 6.94
CA SER A 180 -7.27 -21.86 7.95
C SER A 180 -8.65 -22.14 7.33
N GLN A 181 -8.96 -21.48 6.20
CA GLN A 181 -10.23 -21.62 5.51
C GLN A 181 -10.03 -21.71 3.98
N PRO A 182 -9.40 -22.79 3.48
CA PRO A 182 -8.96 -22.87 2.08
C PRO A 182 -10.12 -22.84 1.08
N ASN A 183 -11.28 -23.38 1.47
CA ASN A 183 -12.48 -23.51 0.63
C ASN A 183 -13.48 -22.36 0.83
N LEU A 184 -13.14 -21.32 1.62
CA LEU A 184 -14.01 -20.16 1.77
C LEU A 184 -14.16 -19.45 0.42
N MET A 185 -15.40 -19.20 0.02
CA MET A 185 -15.69 -18.45 -1.20
C MET A 185 -15.59 -16.95 -0.97
N VAL A 186 -14.66 -16.33 -1.69
CA VAL A 186 -14.39 -14.89 -1.63
C VAL A 186 -14.55 -14.24 -3.01
N SER A 187 -14.82 -12.93 -3.04
CA SER A 187 -15.02 -12.19 -4.31
C SER A 187 -13.74 -12.13 -5.16
N GLY A 188 -12.59 -12.47 -4.57
CA GLY A 188 -11.27 -12.31 -5.17
C GLY A 188 -10.58 -11.01 -4.76
N GLY A 189 -11.26 -10.16 -3.99
CA GLY A 189 -10.69 -8.93 -3.44
C GLY A 189 -9.77 -9.17 -2.23
N LEU A 190 -8.80 -8.28 -2.05
CA LEU A 190 -7.86 -8.36 -0.92
C LEU A 190 -8.51 -8.10 0.45
N SER A 191 -9.65 -7.41 0.48
CA SER A 191 -10.45 -7.19 1.69
C SER A 191 -11.00 -8.49 2.29
N ASP A 192 -11.32 -9.44 1.42
CA ASP A 192 -12.05 -10.65 1.80
C ASP A 192 -11.13 -11.64 2.48
N LEU A 193 -9.91 -11.81 1.93
CA LEU A 193 -8.86 -12.63 2.52
C LEU A 193 -8.40 -12.15 3.90
N ARG A 194 -8.65 -10.89 4.25
CA ARG A 194 -8.28 -10.33 5.56
C ARG A 194 -9.41 -10.43 6.57
N SER A 195 -10.59 -10.85 6.15
CA SER A 195 -11.77 -10.94 7.02
C SER A 195 -12.06 -12.36 7.50
N ALA A 196 -11.31 -13.37 7.06
CA ALA A 196 -11.66 -14.78 7.27
C ALA A 196 -11.35 -15.34 8.67
N PRO A 197 -10.24 -14.97 9.36
CA PRO A 197 -10.07 -15.29 10.78
C PRO A 197 -10.74 -14.20 11.66
N PRO A 198 -11.61 -14.57 12.62
CA PRO A 198 -12.12 -13.64 13.62
C PRO A 198 -10.96 -12.99 14.40
N GLY A 199 -10.92 -11.66 14.51
CA GLY A 199 -9.89 -10.89 15.22
C GLY A 199 -8.65 -10.48 14.39
N ALA A 200 -8.26 -11.23 13.36
CA ALA A 200 -7.13 -10.86 12.48
C ALA A 200 -7.39 -9.55 11.70
N LYS A 201 -8.66 -9.33 11.35
CA LYS A 201 -9.12 -8.10 10.70
C LYS A 201 -8.88 -6.86 11.57
N GLU A 202 -9.16 -6.97 12.86
CA GLU A 202 -9.07 -5.86 13.81
C GLU A 202 -7.62 -5.45 14.02
N LEU A 203 -6.72 -6.40 14.28
CA LEU A 203 -5.29 -6.12 14.46
C LEU A 203 -4.69 -5.42 13.24
N ASN A 204 -4.96 -5.93 12.04
CA ASN A 204 -4.48 -5.30 10.79
C ASN A 204 -5.04 -3.90 10.59
N GLN A 205 -6.33 -3.69 10.90
CA GLN A 205 -6.95 -2.37 10.80
C GLN A 205 -6.31 -1.39 11.78
N TYR A 206 -6.09 -1.79 13.03
CA TYR A 206 -5.42 -0.96 14.03
C TYR A 206 -3.97 -0.66 13.66
N LEU A 207 -3.24 -1.64 13.14
CA LEU A 207 -1.85 -1.45 12.73
C LEU A 207 -1.75 -0.48 11.53
N ASN A 208 -2.57 -0.67 10.49
CA ASN A 208 -2.64 0.26 9.37
C ASN A 208 -3.03 1.67 9.82
N LEU A 209 -4.02 1.76 10.71
CA LEU A 209 -4.45 3.04 11.29
C LEU A 209 -3.30 3.70 12.07
N ALA A 210 -2.57 2.96 12.88
CA ALA A 210 -1.44 3.47 13.64
C ALA A 210 -0.33 3.99 12.72
N VAL A 211 0.02 3.25 11.67
CA VAL A 211 1.03 3.66 10.66
C VAL A 211 0.56 4.90 9.89
N ALA A 212 -0.71 4.96 9.51
CA ALA A 212 -1.30 6.11 8.83
C ALA A 212 -1.32 7.35 9.72
N LEU A 213 -1.79 7.23 10.97
CA LEU A 213 -1.80 8.32 11.95
C LEU A 213 -0.39 8.80 12.29
N GLY A 214 0.57 7.87 12.43
CA GLY A 214 1.98 8.21 12.62
C GLY A 214 2.54 9.00 11.44
N SER A 215 2.13 8.65 10.21
CA SER A 215 2.52 9.38 9.00
C SER A 215 1.96 10.80 8.98
N VAL A 216 0.67 10.95 9.28
CA VAL A 216 -0.01 12.24 9.39
C VAL A 216 0.66 13.10 10.48
N PHE A 217 0.92 12.52 11.65
CA PHE A 217 1.61 13.19 12.75
C PHE A 217 2.99 13.71 12.31
N ASN A 218 3.80 12.87 11.66
CA ASN A 218 5.12 13.29 11.14
C ASN A 218 4.99 14.47 10.17
N TYR A 219 4.01 14.46 9.27
CA TYR A 219 3.77 15.57 8.34
C TYR A 219 3.31 16.85 9.03
N LEU A 220 2.46 16.75 10.05
CA LEU A 220 2.04 17.91 10.85
C LEU A 220 3.24 18.53 11.58
N VAL A 221 4.09 17.71 12.20
CA VAL A 221 5.30 18.20 12.88
C VAL A 221 6.26 18.83 11.87
N VAL A 222 6.45 18.22 10.70
CA VAL A 222 7.22 18.82 9.60
C VAL A 222 6.68 20.19 9.23
N GLY A 223 5.36 20.34 9.02
CA GLY A 223 4.73 21.62 8.70
C GLY A 223 4.95 22.69 9.78
N ILE A 224 4.82 22.32 11.06
CA ILE A 224 5.07 23.21 12.19
C ILE A 224 6.54 23.63 12.23
N LEU A 225 7.48 22.69 12.11
CA LEU A 225 8.92 22.96 12.16
C LEU A 225 9.38 23.86 11.00
N ILE A 226 8.81 23.68 9.79
CA ILE A 226 9.07 24.58 8.66
C ILE A 226 8.63 26.00 9.03
N LYS A 227 7.38 26.17 9.49
CA LYS A 227 6.82 27.48 9.83
C LYS A 227 7.61 28.19 10.95
N LEU A 228 8.03 27.46 11.97
CA LEU A 228 8.84 28.01 13.07
C LEU A 228 10.24 28.43 12.60
N LYS A 229 10.85 27.68 11.68
CA LYS A 229 12.20 27.98 11.18
C LYS A 229 12.23 29.11 10.16
N THR A 230 11.16 29.37 9.43
CA THR A 230 11.06 30.51 8.49
C THR A 230 11.07 31.87 9.22
N GLY A 231 10.80 31.90 10.53
CA GLY A 231 10.82 33.13 11.32
C GLY A 231 12.17 33.52 11.94
N SER A 232 13.24 32.74 11.73
CA SER A 232 14.56 33.01 12.33
C SER A 232 15.63 33.34 11.29
N LEU A 233 16.59 34.20 11.65
CA LEU A 233 17.73 34.67 10.83
C LEU A 233 18.65 33.56 10.29
N PHE A 234 18.40 32.28 10.61
CA PHE A 234 19.11 31.09 10.10
C PHE A 234 18.72 30.73 8.64
N ASP A 235 18.29 31.74 7.90
CA ASP A 235 17.29 31.64 6.85
C ASP A 235 17.86 31.07 5.55
N ASN A 236 19.11 31.41 5.19
CA ASN A 236 19.67 31.03 3.89
C ASN A 236 20.09 29.55 3.80
N PHE A 237 20.69 28.99 4.85
CA PHE A 237 21.12 27.58 4.85
C PHE A 237 19.92 26.63 4.98
N VAL A 238 18.98 26.98 5.86
CA VAL A 238 17.77 26.19 6.08
C VAL A 238 16.84 26.28 4.87
N LYS A 239 16.68 27.46 4.25
CA LYS A 239 15.97 27.59 2.96
C LYS A 239 16.67 26.77 1.87
N TYR A 240 17.99 26.86 1.72
CA TYR A 240 18.70 26.09 0.69
C TYR A 240 18.49 24.57 0.84
N VAL A 241 18.63 24.04 2.06
CA VAL A 241 18.44 22.60 2.35
C VAL A 241 16.96 22.19 2.24
N LEU A 242 16.02 23.05 2.66
CA LEU A 242 14.58 22.80 2.51
C LEU A 242 14.16 22.81 1.03
N TYR A 243 14.53 23.84 0.26
CA TYR A 243 14.13 23.97 -1.14
C TYR A 243 14.70 22.84 -2.02
N GLN A 244 15.95 22.41 -1.79
CA GLN A 244 16.52 21.28 -2.53
C GLN A 244 15.89 19.92 -2.18
N LYS A 245 15.36 19.75 -0.96
CA LYS A 245 14.85 18.46 -0.48
C LYS A 245 13.32 18.33 -0.49
N TYR A 246 12.58 19.44 -0.49
CA TYR A 246 11.13 19.44 -0.35
C TYR A 246 10.35 19.74 -1.64
N PHE A 247 10.84 20.59 -2.54
CA PHE A 247 9.97 21.15 -3.59
C PHE A 247 10.52 21.26 -5.01
N LEU A 248 11.83 21.15 -5.25
CA LEU A 248 12.36 21.53 -6.57
C LEU A 248 13.28 20.47 -7.17
N ILE A 249 12.74 19.78 -8.18
CA ILE A 249 13.46 19.51 -9.43
C ILE A 249 13.73 20.88 -10.07
N VAL A 250 14.61 21.70 -9.49
CA VAL A 250 15.18 22.82 -10.22
C VAL A 250 16.41 22.28 -10.90
N TYR A 251 16.26 22.17 -12.23
CA TYR A 251 17.36 22.07 -13.15
C TYR A 251 18.38 23.16 -12.79
N LYS A 252 19.60 22.72 -12.45
CA LYS A 252 20.81 23.51 -12.63
C LYS A 252 21.44 23.07 -13.93
#